data_AF-A0A527XBT8-F1
#
_entry.id   AF-A0A527XBT8-F1
#
_cell.length_a   1.000
_cell.length_b   1.000
_cell.length_c   1.000
_cell.angle_alpha   90.00
_cell.angle_beta   90.00
_cell.angle_gamma   90.00
#
_symmetry.space_group_name_H-M   'P 1'
#
loop_
_entity.id
_entity.type
_entity.pdbx_description
1 polymer ?
#
loop_
_entity_poly.entity_id
_entity_poly.type
_entity_poly.pdbx_seq_one_letter_code
_entity_poly.pdbx_strand_id
1 'polypeptide(L)' 'EMDDFTQKPGVPNLYGLVQGEANAIQPKKTPLSSMSPTILTKDGKPFMVIGSPGGSRIITITLEAIVNVID' A
#
# COMPACT_ATOMS: atom_id res chain seq x y z
N GLU A 1 -0.74 12.84 1.03
CA GLU A 1 -1.96 12.34 0.38
C GLU A 1 -2.14 12.85 -1.04
N MET A 2 -2.17 14.16 -1.33
CA MET A 2 -2.32 14.61 -2.73
C MET A 2 -1.15 14.18 -3.65
N ASP A 3 0.04 13.98 -3.10
CA ASP A 3 1.20 13.42 -3.82
C ASP A 3 1.05 11.91 -4.14
N ASP A 4 0.11 11.22 -3.52
CA ASP A 4 -0.17 9.81 -3.83
C ASP A 4 -0.96 9.66 -5.14
N PHE A 5 -1.46 10.76 -5.73
CA PHE A 5 -1.99 10.77 -7.09
C PHE A 5 -0.87 10.86 -8.14
N THR A 6 -1.18 10.40 -9.35
CA THR A 6 -0.41 10.72 -10.55
C THR A 6 -0.58 12.19 -10.90
N GLN A 7 0.43 13.01 -10.59
CA GLN A 7 0.47 14.42 -11.00
C GLN A 7 0.74 14.55 -12.51
N LYS A 8 1.59 13.69 -13.05
CA LYS A 8 1.91 13.60 -14.48
C LYS A 8 2.25 12.14 -14.84
N PRO A 9 1.63 11.55 -15.87
CA PRO A 9 1.95 10.18 -16.30
C PRO A 9 3.44 10.02 -16.59
N GLY A 10 4.04 8.94 -16.06
CA GLY A 10 5.46 8.64 -16.24
C GLY A 10 6.42 9.38 -15.28
N VAL A 11 5.92 10.25 -14.41
CA VAL A 11 6.74 10.94 -13.39
C VAL A 11 6.56 10.28 -12.03
N PRO A 12 7.66 9.96 -11.31
CA PRO A 12 7.58 9.36 -9.98
C PRO A 12 7.06 10.37 -8.93
N ASN A 13 6.28 9.88 -7.97
CA ASN A 13 5.92 10.64 -6.76
C ASN A 13 7.01 10.56 -5.66
N LEU A 14 6.75 11.08 -4.46
CA LEU A 14 7.68 11.10 -3.32
C LEU A 14 8.24 9.71 -2.95
N TYR A 15 7.50 8.64 -3.24
CA TYR A 15 7.91 7.26 -2.95
C TYR A 15 8.51 6.53 -4.15
N GLY A 16 8.76 7.23 -5.25
CA GLY A 16 9.27 6.66 -6.50
C GLY A 16 8.22 5.89 -7.31
N LEU A 17 6.94 5.98 -6.95
CA LEU A 17 5.88 5.27 -7.68
C LEU A 17 5.58 6.00 -8.98
N VAL A 18 5.72 5.28 -10.09
CA VAL A 18 5.27 5.73 -11.41
C VAL A 18 3.92 5.10 -11.70
N GLN A 19 2.93 5.95 -11.95
CA GLN A 19 1.54 5.55 -12.15
C GLN A 19 0.96 6.22 -13.41
N GLY A 20 -0.25 5.84 -13.79
CA GLY A 20 -0.91 6.32 -15.01
C GLY A 20 -2.28 6.96 -14.75
N GLU A 21 -3.05 7.14 -15.82
CA GLU A 21 -4.35 7.84 -15.82
C GLU A 21 -5.35 7.32 -14.78
N ALA A 22 -5.30 6.02 -14.46
CA ALA A 22 -6.16 5.41 -13.45
C ALA A 22 -6.05 6.10 -12.08
N ASN A 23 -4.88 6.65 -11.73
CA ASN A 23 -4.67 7.39 -10.49
C ASN A 23 -4.40 8.90 -10.73
N ALA A 24 -4.89 9.46 -11.84
CA ALA A 24 -4.84 10.91 -12.04
C ALA A 24 -5.75 11.67 -11.04
N ILE A 25 -5.36 12.90 -10.71
CA ILE A 25 -6.11 13.82 -9.83
C ILE A 25 -7.48 14.15 -10.45
N GLN A 26 -8.54 13.96 -9.66
CA GLN A 26 -9.91 14.33 -10.03
C GLN A 26 -10.69 14.82 -8.80
N PRO A 27 -11.68 15.72 -8.97
CA PRO A 27 -12.50 16.19 -7.86
C PRO A 27 -13.14 15.03 -7.10
N LYS A 28 -13.01 15.05 -5.76
CA LYS A 28 -13.56 14.04 -4.83
C LYS A 28 -13.03 12.61 -5.00
N LYS A 29 -12.06 12.37 -5.88
CA LYS A 29 -11.41 11.07 -6.00
C LYS A 29 -10.50 10.83 -4.79
N THR A 30 -10.34 9.58 -4.42
CA THR A 30 -9.38 9.15 -3.38
C THR A 30 -8.09 8.69 -4.06
N PRO A 31 -6.90 9.11 -3.59
CA PRO A 31 -5.64 8.65 -4.17
C PRO A 31 -5.39 7.18 -3.85
N LEU A 32 -4.75 6.47 -4.78
CA LEU A 32 -4.26 5.12 -4.55
C LEU A 32 -3.23 5.11 -3.40
N SER A 33 -3.41 4.19 -2.45
CA SER A 33 -2.51 4.01 -1.32
C SER A 33 -1.86 2.63 -1.34
N SER A 34 -0.63 2.53 -0.81
CA SER A 34 0.05 1.25 -0.53
C SER A 34 -0.26 0.69 0.87
N MET A 35 -1.09 1.38 1.67
CA MET A 35 -1.45 0.93 3.01
C MET A 35 -2.04 -0.49 2.99
N SER A 36 -1.44 -1.38 3.80
CA SER A 36 -1.82 -2.79 3.88
C SER A 36 -2.05 -3.23 5.34
N PRO A 37 -3.00 -2.62 6.09
CA PRO A 37 -3.39 -3.13 7.39
C PRO A 37 -4.01 -4.52 7.21
N THR A 38 -3.44 -5.53 7.86
CA THR A 38 -3.76 -6.94 7.58
C THR A 38 -4.04 -7.70 8.87
N ILE A 39 -5.10 -8.50 8.85
CA ILE A 39 -5.46 -9.43 9.94
C ILE A 39 -5.44 -10.83 9.35
N LEU A 40 -4.69 -11.72 9.99
CA LEU A 40 -4.61 -13.13 9.62
C LEU A 40 -5.45 -13.93 10.61
N THR A 41 -6.20 -14.90 10.08
CA THR A 41 -6.97 -15.84 10.87
C THR A 41 -6.44 -17.25 10.67
N LYS A 42 -6.54 -18.06 11.72
CA LYS A 42 -6.25 -19.49 11.70
C LYS A 42 -7.39 -20.21 12.44
N ASP A 43 -8.01 -21.17 11.78
CA ASP A 43 -9.16 -21.92 12.31
C ASP A 43 -10.30 -21.02 12.81
N GLY A 44 -10.58 -19.96 12.03
CA GLY A 44 -11.65 -18.99 12.34
C GLY A 44 -11.35 -18.04 13.50
N LYS A 45 -10.15 -18.07 14.07
CA LYS A 45 -9.72 -17.19 15.17
C LYS A 45 -8.63 -16.22 14.71
N PRO A 46 -8.54 -15.01 15.28
CA PRO A 46 -7.42 -14.11 15.03
C PRO A 46 -6.09 -14.79 15.36
N PHE A 47 -5.15 -14.71 14.43
CA PHE A 47 -3.80 -15.27 14.56
C PHE A 47 -2.74 -14.17 14.63
N MET A 48 -2.87 -13.14 13.77
CA MET A 48 -1.91 -12.04 13.71
C MET A 48 -2.61 -10.76 13.24
N VAL A 49 -2.19 -9.60 13.77
CA VAL A 49 -2.60 -8.26 13.31
C VAL A 49 -1.34 -7.49 12.99
N ILE A 50 -1.21 -7.00 11.75
CA ILE A 50 0.03 -6.37 11.29
C ILE A 50 -0.23 -5.24 10.30
N GLY A 51 0.67 -4.26 10.31
CA GLY A 51 0.80 -3.21 9.31
C GLY A 51 2.14 -2.49 9.49
N SER A 52 2.52 -1.66 8.53
CA SER A 52 3.78 -0.91 8.56
C SER A 52 3.62 0.45 7.88
N PRO A 53 4.37 1.50 8.28
CA PRO A 53 4.64 2.65 7.43
C PRO A 53 5.66 2.29 6.32
N GLY A 54 5.86 3.20 5.35
CA GLY A 54 6.93 3.04 4.34
C GLY A 54 6.59 3.42 2.89
N GLY A 55 5.42 4.01 2.62
CA GLY A 55 4.98 4.34 1.26
C GLY A 55 4.95 3.11 0.36
N SER A 56 5.68 3.15 -0.76
CA SER A 56 5.78 2.03 -1.72
C SER A 56 6.20 0.69 -1.12
N ARG A 57 6.89 0.69 0.03
CA ARG A 57 7.42 -0.52 0.69
C ARG A 57 6.45 -1.16 1.68
N ILE A 58 5.30 -0.53 1.97
CA ILE A 58 4.34 -1.07 2.96
C ILE A 58 3.91 -2.49 2.59
N ILE A 59 3.61 -2.71 1.30
CA ILE A 59 3.15 -3.99 0.78
C ILE A 59 4.21 -5.08 1.04
N THR A 60 5.46 -4.83 0.66
CA THR A 60 6.53 -5.84 0.79
C THR A 60 6.94 -6.06 2.24
N ILE A 61 6.99 -5.02 3.07
CA ILE A 61 7.28 -5.17 4.50
C ILE A 61 6.21 -6.04 5.17
N THR A 62 4.94 -5.77 4.90
CA THR A 62 3.84 -6.57 5.46
C THR A 62 3.90 -8.03 4.98
N LEU A 63 4.17 -8.24 3.68
CA LEU A 63 4.32 -9.58 3.11
C LEU A 63 5.47 -10.36 3.77
N GLU A 64 6.68 -9.79 3.80
CA GLU A 64 7.86 -10.43 4.38
C GLU A 64 7.65 -10.74 5.86
N ALA A 65 7.03 -9.83 6.61
CA ALA A 65 6.73 -10.07 8.03
C ALA A 65 5.72 -11.23 8.23
N ILE A 66 4.77 -11.41 7.31
CA ILE A 66 3.84 -12.54 7.33
C ILE A 66 4.58 -13.85 7.00
N VAL A 67 5.40 -13.85 5.94
CA VAL A 67 6.20 -15.02 5.52
C VAL A 67 7.09 -15.48 6.68
N ASN A 68 7.82 -14.57 7.33
CA ASN A 68 8.69 -14.90 8.47
C ASN A 68 7.96 -15.53 9.68
N VAL A 69 6.64 -15.39 9.78
CA VAL A 69 5.84 -15.97 10.88
C VAL A 69 5.21 -17.29 10.46
N ILE A 70 4.91 -17.49 9.18
CA ILE A 70 4.17 -18.64 8.67
C ILE A 70 5.10 -19.73 8.12
N ASP A 71 6.13 -19.33 7.38
CA ASP A 71 7.06 -20.18 6.66
C ASP A 71 8.42 -20.27 7.37
#